data_AF-A0A820EP24-F1
#
_entry.id   AF-A0A820EP24-F1
#
_cell.length_a   1.000
_cell.length_b   1.000
_cell.length_c   1.000
_cell.angle_alpha   90.00
_cell.angle_beta   90.00
_cell.angle_gamma   90.00
#
_symmetry.space_group_name_H-M   'P 1'
#
loop_
_entity.id
_entity.type
_entity.pdbx_description
1 polymer ?
#
loop_
_entity_poly.entity_id
_entity_poly.type
_entity_poly.pdbx_seq_one_letter_code
_entity_poly.pdbx_strand_id
1 'polypeptide(L)' 'WKSSHVMSTKMLGPPEEMKREDAVSSLISSIQNLEVQGQEQLIIRTNQSEQIRLERFEKSAPSAVTQNIFN' A
#
# COMPACT_ATOMS: atom_id res chain seq x y z
N TRP A 1 -5.53 12.61 -10.86
CA TRP A 1 -5.65 12.58 -9.38
C TRP A 1 -4.37 13.14 -8.80
N LYS A 2 -4.41 14.22 -8.02
CA LYS A 2 -3.26 14.65 -7.19
C LYS A 2 -3.61 14.26 -5.76
N SER A 3 -2.82 13.38 -5.14
CA SER A 3 -3.03 13.00 -3.74
C SER A 3 -2.80 14.25 -2.87
N SER A 4 -3.86 14.72 -2.21
CA SER A 4 -3.81 15.85 -1.29
C SER A 4 -3.46 15.33 0.10
N HIS A 5 -2.18 15.50 0.49
CA HIS A 5 -1.63 15.32 1.84
C HIS A 5 -1.83 13.93 2.48
N VAL A 6 -0.79 13.09 2.39
CA VAL A 6 -0.67 11.88 3.21
C VAL A 6 -0.42 12.30 4.66
N MET A 7 -1.19 11.74 5.59
CA MET A 7 -1.02 11.96 7.02
C MET A 7 -0.56 10.66 7.69
N SER A 8 0.42 10.77 8.58
CA SER A 8 0.93 9.68 9.41
C SER A 8 0.77 9.99 10.90
N THR A 9 0.75 8.94 11.72
CA THR A 9 0.75 9.07 13.18
C THR A 9 2.20 9.07 13.69
N LYS A 10 2.55 9.95 14.63
CA LYS A 10 3.89 9.97 15.24
C LYS A 10 4.01 8.95 16.37
N MET A 11 3.91 7.67 16.05
CA MET A 11 4.09 6.59 17.03
C MET A 11 5.57 6.28 17.23
N LEU A 12 5.92 5.82 18.44
CA LEU A 12 7.24 5.25 18.69
C LEU A 12 7.26 3.82 18.11
N GLY A 13 8.31 3.51 17.36
CA GLY A 13 8.55 2.19 16.80
C GLY A 13 10.05 1.94 16.60
N PRO A 14 10.42 0.78 16.03
CA PRO A 14 11.81 0.53 15.65
C PRO A 14 12.32 1.63 14.71
N PRO A 15 13.52 2.21 14.93
CA PRO A 15 14.02 3.32 14.13
C PRO A 15 14.05 3.06 12.62
N GLU A 16 14.26 1.80 12.21
CA GLU A 16 14.24 1.43 10.80
C GLU A 16 12.84 1.51 10.20
N GLU A 17 11.81 1.08 10.91
CA GLU A 17 10.42 1.11 10.43
C GLU A 17 9.90 2.56 10.37
N MET A 18 10.26 3.39 11.34
CA MET A 18 9.92 4.82 11.32
C MET A 18 10.53 5.53 10.09
N LYS A 19 11.79 5.22 9.76
CA LYS A 19 12.42 5.75 8.53
C LYS A 19 11.73 5.25 7.25
N ARG A 20 11.25 4.01 7.25
CA ARG A 20 10.50 3.45 6.11
C ARG A 20 9.15 4.15 5.95
N GLU A 21 8.47 4.49 7.04
CA GLU A 21 7.20 5.24 7.00
C GLU A 21 7.38 6.64 6.39
N ASP A 22 8.46 7.34 6.77
CA ASP A 22 8.82 8.64 6.17
C ASP A 22 9.10 8.50 4.66
N ALA A 23 9.84 7.47 4.26
CA ALA A 23 10.15 7.20 2.86
C ALA A 23 8.89 6.91 2.03
N VAL A 24 7.97 6.10 2.56
CA VAL A 24 6.68 5.80 1.92
C VAL A 24 5.82 7.06 1.79
N SER A 25 5.76 7.89 2.82
CA SER A 25 5.00 9.14 2.80
C SER A 25 5.51 10.12 1.74
N SER A 26 6.84 10.22 1.60
CA SER A 26 7.50 11.01 0.55
C SER A 26 7.18 10.46 -0.85
N LEU A 27 7.30 9.14 -1.02
CA LEU A 27 7.02 8.45 -2.28
C LEU A 27 5.59 8.69 -2.74
N ILE A 28 4.59 8.52 -1.87
CA ILE A 28 3.18 8.74 -2.22
C ILE A 28 2.94 10.21 -2.62
N SER A 29 3.58 11.15 -1.92
CA SER A 29 3.48 12.59 -2.22
C SER A 29 4.11 12.96 -3.56
N SER A 30 5.03 12.13 -4.07
CA SER A 30 5.76 12.33 -5.31
C SER A 30 5.11 11.67 -6.54
N ILE A 31 4.01 10.92 -6.37
CA ILE A 31 3.35 10.18 -7.45
C ILE A 31 2.82 11.15 -8.51
N GLN A 32 3.26 10.94 -9.75
CA GLN A 32 2.74 11.65 -10.92
C GLN A 32 1.72 10.83 -11.68
N ASN A 33 1.94 9.52 -11.79
CA ASN A 33 1.10 8.64 -12.58
C ASN A 33 0.96 7.25 -11.92
N LEU A 34 -0.22 6.67 -12.09
CA LEU A 34 -0.61 5.34 -11.66
C LEU A 34 -1.17 4.61 -12.89
N GLU A 35 -0.57 3.48 -13.25
CA GLU A 35 -0.99 2.66 -14.38
C GLU A 35 -1.21 1.23 -13.89
N VAL A 36 -2.35 0.64 -14.24
CA VAL A 36 -2.60 -0.78 -13.98
C VAL A 36 -2.16 -1.56 -15.22
N GLN A 37 -1.24 -2.51 -15.05
CA GLN A 37 -0.81 -3.43 -16.10
C GLN A 37 -1.53 -4.77 -15.93
N GLY A 38 -2.52 -5.02 -16.79
CA GLY A 38 -3.36 -6.21 -16.70
C GLY A 38 -4.25 -6.20 -15.45
N GLN A 39 -4.40 -7.34 -14.80
CA GLN A 39 -5.14 -7.48 -13.53
C GLN A 39 -4.23 -7.65 -12.31
N GLU A 40 -2.91 -7.73 -12.52
CA GLU A 40 -1.98 -8.25 -11.51
C GLU A 40 -0.94 -7.23 -11.03
N GLN A 41 -0.77 -6.10 -11.74
CA GLN A 41 0.31 -5.17 -11.43
C GLN A 41 -0.15 -3.71 -11.41
N LEU A 42 0.31 -2.98 -10.39
CA LEU A 42 0.22 -1.54 -10.30
C LEU A 42 1.61 -0.93 -10.54
N ILE A 43 1.70 -0.07 -11.54
CA ILE A 43 2.90 0.69 -11.89
C ILE A 43 2.73 2.13 -11.37
N ILE A 44 3.62 2.54 -10.49
CA ILE A 44 3.67 3.90 -9.94
C ILE A 44 4.86 4.62 -10.56
N ARG A 45 4.63 5.81 -11.14
CA ARG A 45 5.70 6.69 -11.63
C ARG A 45 5.75 7.95 -10.77
N THR A 46 6.93 8.26 -10.25
CA THR A 46 7.18 9.43 -9.40
C THR A 46 7.74 10.60 -10.22
N ASN A 47 7.72 11.79 -9.64
CA ASN A 47 8.34 12.98 -10.23
C ASN A 47 9.88 12.91 -10.34
N GLN A 48 10.50 11.92 -9.70
CA GLN A 48 11.93 11.64 -9.77
C GLN A 48 12.29 10.66 -10.91
N SER A 49 11.34 10.35 -11.79
CA SER A 49 11.51 9.36 -12.86
C SER A 49 11.77 7.94 -12.36
N GLU A 50 11.42 7.65 -11.11
CA GLU A 50 11.44 6.29 -10.57
C GLU A 50 10.15 5.56 -10.94
N GLN A 51 10.28 4.25 -11.19
CA GLN A 51 9.17 3.36 -11.46
C GLN A 51 9.12 2.26 -10.40
N ILE A 52 7.99 2.18 -9.68
CA ILE A 52 7.74 1.14 -8.68
C ILE A 52 6.67 0.21 -9.23
N ARG A 53 6.86 -1.09 -9.06
CA ARG A 53 5.91 -2.14 -9.45
C ARG A 53 5.41 -2.83 -8.20
N LEU A 54 4.10 -2.83 -8.00
CA LEU A 54 3.44 -3.54 -6.93
C LEU A 54 2.66 -4.71 -7.53
N GLU A 55 2.87 -5.90 -7.01
CA GLU A 55 2.12 -7.10 -7.39
C GLU A 55 0.83 -7.19 -6.59
N ARG A 56 -0.22 -7.68 -7.24
CA ARG A 56 -1.49 -7.96 -6.60
C ARG A 56 -1.32 -9.11 -5.62
N PHE A 57 -1.71 -8.87 -4.38
CA PHE A 57 -1.79 -9.91 -3.36
C PHE A 57 -3.25 -10.16 -2.99
N GLU A 58 -3.77 -11.32 -3.39
CA GLU A 58 -5.09 -11.79 -2.99
C GLU A 58 -4.97 -12.71 -1.78
N LYS A 59 -5.72 -12.40 -0.73
CA LYS A 59 -5.89 -13.30 0.41
C LYS A 59 -7.37 -13.61 0.58
N SER A 60 -7.74 -14.85 0.28
CA SER A 60 -9.10 -15.33 0.54
C SER A 60 -9.43 -15.16 2.02
N ALA A 61 -10.58 -14.56 2.31
CA ALA A 61 -11.08 -14.51 3.67
C ALA A 61 -11.24 -15.95 4.19
N PRO A 62 -10.91 -16.24 5.46
CA PRO A 62 -11.22 -17.54 6.04
C PRO A 62 -12.74 -17.74 5.95
N SER A 63 -13.16 -18.84 5.32
CA SER A 63 -14.56 -19.24 5.25
C SER A 63 -15.11 -19.27 6.68
N ALA A 64 -16.25 -18.61 6.92
CA ALA A 64 -17.00 -18.75 8.16
C ALA A 64 -17.60 -20.17 8.18
N VAL A 65 -16.78 -21.17 8.49
CA VAL A 65 -17.23 -22.55 8.69
C VAL A 65 -17.99 -22.58 10.01
N THR A 66 -19.31 -22.44 9.89
CA THR A 66 -20.30 -23.37 10.44
C THR A 66 -19.85 -24.08 11.72
N GLN A 67 -19.83 -23.36 12.86
CA GLN A 67 -20.08 -24.05 14.11
C GLN A 67 -21.57 -24.38 14.12
N ASN A 68 -21.90 -25.61 13.73
CA ASN A 68 -23.19 -26.24 13.98
C ASN A 68 -23.48 -26.13 15.48
N ILE A 69 -24.24 -25.12 15.88
CA ILE A 69 -24.87 -25.07 17.19
C ILE A 69 -26.26 -25.69 17.01
N PHE A 70 -26.30 -27.00 16.78
CA PHE A 70 -27.42 -27.83 17.21
C PHE A 70 -26.98 -28.47 18.52
N ASN A 71 -27.35 -27.83 19.62
CA ASN A 71 -27.46 -28.45 20.94
C ASN A 71 -28.95 -28.60 21.24
#